data_AF-A0A1C0TKC1-F1
#
_entry.id   AF-A0A1C0TKC1-F1
#
_cell.length_a   1.000
_cell.length_b   1.000
_cell.length_c   1.000
_cell.angle_alpha   90.00
_cell.angle_beta   90.00
_cell.angle_gamma   90.00
#
_symmetry.space_group_name_H-M   'P 1'
#
loop_
_entity.id
_entity.type
_entity.pdbx_description
1 polymer ?
#
loop_
_entity_poly.entity_id
_entity_poly.type
_entity_poly.pdbx_seq_one_letter_code
_entity_poly.pdbx_strand_id
1 'polypeptide(L)' 'MGFDSAATEKAIDQLKWSSIRTKRNQLLAESDFTQMSDIDLSDDMKQQWSLYRKALRAIPQTYSSVEDVEWPKEPS' A
#
# COMPACT_ATOMS: atom_id res chain seq x y z
N MET A 1 35.47 3.80 -16.00
CA MET A 1 34.01 3.91 -15.83
C MET A 1 33.72 4.06 -14.34
N GLY A 2 33.53 5.29 -13.86
CA GLY A 2 32.90 5.51 -12.57
C GLY A 2 31.40 5.39 -12.80
N PHE A 3 30.79 4.28 -12.37
CA PHE A 3 29.34 4.24 -12.28
C PHE A 3 28.97 5.22 -11.17
N ASP A 4 28.28 6.30 -11.52
CA ASP A 4 27.75 7.26 -10.55
C ASP A 4 26.91 6.51 -9.51
N SER A 5 27.49 6.26 -8.33
CA SER A 5 26.85 5.53 -7.23
C SER A 5 25.50 6.16 -6.84
N ALA A 6 25.38 7.48 -7.00
CA ALA A 6 24.17 8.24 -6.72
C ALA A 6 23.02 7.96 -7.71
N ALA A 7 23.34 7.61 -8.97
CA ALA A 7 22.33 7.27 -9.97
C ALA A 7 21.76 5.86 -9.74
N THR A 8 22.61 4.91 -9.32
CA THR A 8 22.19 3.55 -8.95
C THR A 8 21.30 3.54 -7.72
N GLU A 9 21.60 4.36 -6.71
CA GLU A 9 20.82 4.41 -5.46
C GLU A 9 19.39 4.92 -5.69
N LYS A 10 19.23 6.01 -6.45
CA LYS A 10 17.90 6.50 -6.85
C LYS A 10 17.10 5.48 -7.68
N ALA A 11 17.77 4.73 -8.57
CA ALA A 11 17.11 3.70 -9.36
C ALA A 11 16.60 2.54 -8.49
N ILE A 12 17.40 2.13 -7.49
CA ILE A 12 16.99 1.11 -6.51
C ILE A 12 15.77 1.59 -5.72
N ASP A 13 15.76 2.83 -5.24
CA ASP A 13 14.60 3.38 -4.52
C ASP A 13 13.35 3.43 -5.39
N GLN A 14 13.47 3.84 -6.66
CA GLN A 14 12.34 3.82 -7.59
C GLN A 14 11.78 2.42 -7.81
N LEU A 15 12.66 1.41 -7.93
CA LEU A 15 12.24 0.01 -8.08
C LEU A 15 11.53 -0.49 -6.81
N LYS A 16 12.09 -0.22 -5.63
CA LYS A 16 11.46 -0.60 -4.36
C LYS A 16 10.08 0.08 -4.21
N TRP A 17 9.98 1.37 -4.52
CA TRP A 17 8.70 2.10 -4.52
C TRP A 17 7.70 1.56 -5.53
N SER A 18 8.17 1.09 -6.69
CA SER A 18 7.33 0.40 -7.66
C SER A 18 6.70 -0.86 -7.06
N SER A 19 7.50 -1.70 -6.40
CA SER A 19 7.00 -2.89 -5.69
C SER A 19 5.97 -2.54 -4.61
N ILE A 20 6.22 -1.49 -3.81
CA ILE A 20 5.25 -1.02 -2.81
C ILE A 20 3.94 -0.58 -3.47
N ARG A 21 3.98 0.19 -4.56
CA ARG A 21 2.78 0.62 -5.29
C ARG A 21 2.01 -0.57 -5.85
N THR A 22 2.70 -1.58 -6.38
CA THR A 22 2.09 -2.81 -6.88
C THR A 22 1.39 -3.56 -5.75
N LYS A 23 2.07 -3.79 -4.62
CA LYS A 23 1.48 -4.46 -3.45
C LYS A 23 0.28 -3.68 -2.90
N ARG A 24 0.37 -2.36 -2.82
CA ARG A 24 -0.77 -1.49 -2.43
C ARG A 24 -1.96 -1.69 -3.37
N ASN A 25 -1.72 -1.69 -4.68
CA ASN A 25 -2.79 -1.88 -5.66
C ASN A 25 -3.44 -3.26 -5.54
N GLN A 26 -2.63 -4.29 -5.30
CA GLN A 26 -3.13 -5.65 -5.05
C GLN A 26 -4.03 -5.68 -3.82
N LEU A 27 -3.57 -5.18 -2.66
CA LEU A 27 -4.37 -5.17 -1.42
C LEU A 27 -5.64 -4.32 -1.55
N LEU A 28 -5.58 -3.21 -2.31
CA LEU A 28 -6.77 -2.41 -2.60
C LEU A 28 -7.77 -3.18 -3.48
N ALA A 29 -7.29 -3.94 -4.46
CA ALA A 29 -8.12 -4.77 -5.33
C ALA A 29 -8.72 -5.97 -4.58
N GLU A 30 -7.95 -6.62 -3.71
CA GLU A 30 -8.43 -7.67 -2.81
C GLU A 30 -9.53 -7.13 -1.90
N SER A 31 -9.38 -5.91 -1.38
CA SER A 31 -10.41 -5.24 -0.57
C SER A 31 -11.57 -4.62 -1.37
N ASP A 32 -11.66 -4.81 -2.69
CA ASP A 32 -12.64 -4.08 -3.52
C ASP A 32 -14.07 -4.58 -3.39
N PHE A 33 -14.22 -5.89 -3.15
CA PHE A 33 -15.53 -6.49 -2.86
C PHE A 33 -16.21 -5.85 -1.64
N THR A 34 -15.43 -5.34 -0.68
CA THR A 34 -15.95 -4.74 0.57
C THR A 34 -16.67 -3.42 0.35
N GLN A 35 -16.47 -2.80 -0.83
CA GLN A 35 -17.12 -1.56 -1.22
C GLN A 35 -18.40 -1.82 -2.04
N MET A 36 -18.68 -3.07 -2.41
CA MET A 36 -19.91 -3.42 -3.10
C MET A 36 -21.09 -3.38 -2.12
N SER A 37 -22.19 -2.75 -2.56
CA SER A 37 -23.43 -2.65 -1.77
C SER A 37 -24.14 -3.98 -1.57
N ASP A 38 -23.79 -5.00 -2.36
CA ASP A 38 -24.36 -6.35 -2.31
C ASP A 38 -23.81 -7.18 -1.13
N ILE A 39 -22.73 -6.73 -0.48
CA ILE A 39 -22.15 -7.47 0.64
C ILE A 39 -22.75 -6.96 1.94
N ASP A 40 -23.42 -7.87 2.66
CA ASP A 40 -23.89 -7.70 4.03
C ASP A 40 -22.70 -7.64 5.01
N LEU A 41 -21.91 -6.57 4.91
CA LEU A 41 -20.94 -6.20 5.93
C LEU A 41 -21.64 -5.35 6.99
N SER A 42 -21.38 -5.65 8.26
CA SER A 42 -21.76 -4.76 9.37
C SER A 42 -21.09 -3.39 9.21
N ASP A 43 -21.68 -2.35 9.81
CA ASP A 43 -21.12 -1.01 9.75
C ASP A 43 -19.70 -0.94 10.36
N ASP A 44 -19.43 -1.72 11.40
CA ASP A 44 -18.09 -1.89 11.98
C ASP A 44 -17.09 -2.44 10.95
N MET A 45 -17.47 -3.48 10.19
CA MET A 45 -16.61 -4.06 9.16
C MET A 45 -16.35 -3.07 8.04
N LYS A 46 -17.38 -2.35 7.57
CA LYS A 46 -17.22 -1.29 6.55
C LYS A 46 -16.26 -0.20 7.02
N GLN A 47 -16.35 0.18 8.30
CA GLN A 47 -15.45 1.17 8.88
C GLN A 47 -14.01 0.66 8.96
N GLN A 48 -13.79 -0.59 9.37
CA GLN A 48 -12.47 -1.22 9.40
C GLN A 48 -11.85 -1.31 8.00
N TRP A 49 -12.60 -1.76 7.00
CA TRP A 49 -12.16 -1.78 5.60
C TRP A 49 -11.86 -0.37 5.06
N SER A 50 -12.67 0.62 5.41
CA SER A 50 -12.42 2.03 5.03
C SER A 50 -11.10 2.55 5.65
N LEU A 51 -10.86 2.27 6.93
CA LEU A 51 -9.61 2.62 7.61
C LEU A 51 -8.40 1.89 7.02
N TYR A 52 -8.53 0.60 6.77
CA TYR A 52 -7.52 -0.23 6.11
C TYR A 52 -7.12 0.35 4.75
N ARG A 53 -8.09 0.64 3.87
CA ARG A 53 -7.83 1.22 2.54
C ARG A 53 -7.22 2.63 2.62
N LYS A 54 -7.62 3.44 3.60
CA LYS A 54 -7.01 4.76 3.85
C LYS A 54 -5.54 4.61 4.26
N ALA A 55 -5.24 3.70 5.19
CA ALA A 55 -3.87 3.42 5.62
C ALA A 55 -3.00 2.95 4.45
N LEU A 56 -3.48 2.02 3.61
CA LEU A 56 -2.77 1.56 2.42
C LEU A 56 -2.41 2.70 1.44
N ARG A 57 -3.33 3.65 1.24
CA ARG A 57 -3.08 4.81 0.36
C ARG A 57 -2.14 5.83 0.99
N ALA A 58 -2.10 5.91 2.31
CA ALA A 58 -1.22 6.81 3.06
C ALA A 58 0.25 6.35 3.03
N ILE A 59 0.53 5.03 2.94
CA ILE A 59 1.88 4.44 2.92
C ILE A 59 2.92 5.26 2.13
N PRO A 60 2.74 5.56 0.82
CA PRO A 60 3.75 6.30 0.05
C PRO A 60 3.92 7.77 0.42
N GLN A 61 3.04 8.34 1.25
CA GLN A 61 3.19 9.69 1.82
C GLN A 61 3.68 9.67 3.26
N THR A 62 3.39 8.59 4.00
CA THR A 62 3.77 8.44 5.41
C THR A 62 5.22 8.00 5.57
N TYR A 63 5.71 7.10 4.71
CA TYR A 63 7.05 6.56 4.83
C TYR A 63 7.99 7.24 3.83
N SER A 64 9.16 7.67 4.31
CA SER A 64 10.23 8.19 3.45
C SER A 64 11.08 7.04 2.89
N SER A 65 11.14 5.93 3.62
CA SER A 65 11.88 4.71 3.29
C SER A 65 10.92 3.55 3.09
N VAL A 66 11.17 2.78 2.04
CA VAL A 66 10.45 1.56 1.66
C VAL A 66 10.63 0.39 2.64
N GLU A 67 11.67 0.46 3.48
CA GLU A 67 12.08 -0.56 4.44
C GLU A 67 11.25 -0.46 5.73
N ASP A 68 10.85 0.76 6.08
CA ASP A 68 9.98 1.08 7.22
C ASP A 68 8.48 0.92 6.89
N VAL A 69 8.13 0.55 5.65
CA VAL A 69 6.73 0.42 5.24
C VAL A 69 6.06 -0.74 5.98
N GLU A 70 5.25 -0.39 6.97
CA GLU A 70 4.36 -1.32 7.64
C GLU A 70 3.01 -1.41 6.92
N TRP A 71 2.61 -2.65 6.61
CA TRP A 71 1.32 -2.93 5.98
C TRP A 71 0.26 -3.14 7.07
N PRO A 72 -0.89 -2.45 7.00
CA PRO A 72 -1.98 -2.70 7.92
C PRO A 72 -2.45 -4.15 7.79
N LYS A 73 -2.98 -4.71 8.88
CA LYS A 73 -3.56 -6.06 8.86
C LYS A 73 -4.93 -6.01 8.21
N GLU A 74 -5.20 -7.01 7.38
CA GLU A 74 -6.50 -7.20 6.75
C GLU A 74 -7.58 -7.43 7.84
N PRO A 75 -8.74 -6.76 7.76
CA PRO A 75 -9.89 -7.07 8.60
C PRO A 75 -10.41 -8.48 8.31
N SER A 76 -10.83 -9.22 9.35
CA SER A 76 -11.41 -10.57 9.24
C SER A 76 -12.94 -10.56 9.25
#